data_AF-A0A0B8NVS3-F1
#
_entry.id   AF-A0A0B8NVS3-F1
#
_cell.length_a   1.000
_cell.length_b   1.000
_cell.length_c   1.000
_cell.angle_alpha   90.00
_cell.angle_beta   90.00
_cell.angle_gamma   90.00
#
_symmetry.space_group_name_H-M   'P 1'
#
loop_
_entity.id
_entity.type
_entity.pdbx_description
1 polymer ?
#
loop_
_entity_poly.entity_id
_entity_poly.type
_entity_poly.pdbx_seq_one_letter_code
_entity_poly.pdbx_strand_id
1 'polypeptide(L)'
;MEPCCQRQVTASDVDHGAVLTYSPDSLQGTYGSFTLNPSSGTWTYTLDSQHHQDLAVGEKHTETMLVTVKDEHGASTTQQVTVEVTGTNDRPVITSQAQTSSVKEDDVLFARGQVTATDVDHGAVLTYTLIISKASMVHSP
;
A
#
# COMPACT_ATOMS: atom_id res chain seq x y z
N MET A 1 -1.58 -6.28 -7.25
CA MET A 1 -2.53 -5.18 -7.51
C MET A 1 -3.79 -5.50 -6.75
N GLU A 2 -3.89 -5.03 -5.51
CA GLU A 2 -5.12 -5.13 -4.74
C GLU A 2 -6.04 -3.95 -5.08
N PRO A 3 -7.32 -4.16 -5.41
CA PRO A 3 -8.24 -3.08 -5.74
C PRO A 3 -8.91 -2.55 -4.47
N CYS A 4 -8.86 -1.25 -4.24
CA CYS A 4 -9.73 -0.60 -3.26
C CYS A 4 -9.88 0.87 -3.65
N CYS A 5 -11.05 1.49 -3.73
CA CYS A 5 -12.39 1.08 -3.31
C CYS A 5 -13.44 1.86 -4.15
N GLN A 6 -14.37 1.19 -4.83
CA GLN A 6 -15.47 1.85 -5.56
C GLN A 6 -16.72 1.97 -4.68
N ARG A 7 -17.28 3.18 -4.57
CA ARG A 7 -18.47 3.48 -3.76
C ARG A 7 -19.26 4.63 -4.40
N GLN A 8 -20.49 4.83 -3.95
CA GLN A 8 -21.42 5.83 -4.51
C GLN A 8 -21.88 6.81 -3.43
N VAL A 9 -21.88 8.11 -3.73
CA VAL A 9 -22.62 9.12 -2.97
C VAL A 9 -23.99 9.27 -3.62
N THR A 10 -25.05 9.22 -2.82
CA THR A 10 -26.43 9.40 -3.30
C THR A 10 -27.04 10.63 -2.65
N ALA A 11 -27.64 11.49 -3.47
CA ALA A 11 -28.44 12.64 -3.04
C ALA A 11 -29.79 12.60 -3.75
N SER A 12 -30.81 13.16 -3.11
CA SER A 12 -32.16 13.28 -3.66
C SER A 12 -32.66 14.71 -3.48
N ASP A 13 -33.30 15.23 -4.50
CA ASP A 13 -34.08 16.46 -4.43
C ASP A 13 -35.59 16.13 -4.42
N VAL A 14 -36.40 16.98 -3.78
CA VAL A 14 -37.85 16.76 -3.67
C VAL A 14 -38.61 17.13 -4.96
N ASP A 15 -37.99 17.93 -5.83
CA ASP A 15 -38.56 18.37 -7.09
C ASP A 15 -38.44 17.30 -8.19
N HIS A 16 -39.55 17.06 -8.89
CA HIS A 16 -39.61 16.06 -9.94
C HIS A 16 -38.81 16.50 -11.17
N GLY A 17 -37.70 15.82 -11.47
CA GLY A 17 -36.85 16.12 -12.63
C GLY A 17 -35.60 16.94 -12.31
N ALA A 18 -35.27 17.13 -11.03
CA ALA A 18 -34.06 17.84 -10.60
C ALA A 18 -32.78 17.23 -11.22
N VAL A 19 -31.87 18.10 -11.66
CA VAL A 19 -30.59 17.74 -12.25
C VAL A 19 -29.48 18.05 -11.24
N LEU A 20 -28.94 16.98 -10.64
CA LEU A 20 -27.88 17.10 -9.64
C LEU A 20 -26.49 17.08 -10.27
N THR A 21 -25.66 18.05 -9.88
CA THR A 21 -24.24 18.10 -10.26
C THR A 21 -23.38 17.89 -9.01
N TYR A 22 -22.50 16.89 -9.06
CA TYR A 22 -21.58 16.52 -7.98
C TYR A 22 -20.17 17.09 -8.25
N SER A 23 -19.48 17.53 -7.20
CA SER A 23 -18.14 18.14 -7.29
C SER A 23 -17.31 17.88 -6.02
N PRO A 24 -15.96 17.94 -6.08
CA PRO A 24 -15.13 18.15 -7.28
C PRO A 24 -14.98 16.87 -8.12
N ASP A 25 -14.68 17.01 -9.42
CA ASP A 25 -14.42 15.89 -10.34
C ASP A 25 -13.23 15.03 -9.90
N SER A 26 -12.20 15.66 -9.32
CA SER A 26 -11.06 14.96 -8.73
C SER A 26 -10.44 15.73 -7.57
N LEU A 27 -9.77 14.98 -6.68
CA LEU A 27 -8.99 15.51 -5.57
C LEU A 27 -7.77 14.61 -5.35
N GLN A 28 -6.59 15.22 -5.29
CA GLN A 28 -5.37 14.50 -4.91
C GLN A 28 -5.26 14.46 -3.38
N GLY A 29 -5.28 13.25 -2.83
CA GLY A 29 -4.98 12.99 -1.43
C GLY A 29 -3.49 12.72 -1.21
N THR A 30 -3.14 12.43 0.03
CA THR A 30 -1.79 12.04 0.46
C THR A 30 -1.43 10.64 -0.05
N TYR A 31 -2.36 9.68 0.03
CA TYR A 31 -2.07 8.28 -0.30
C TYR A 31 -2.56 7.87 -1.70
N GLY A 32 -3.20 8.78 -2.44
CA GLY A 32 -3.92 8.42 -3.65
C GLY A 32 -4.83 9.51 -4.17
N SER A 33 -5.58 9.20 -5.22
CA SER A 33 -6.44 10.14 -5.93
C SER A 33 -7.91 9.74 -5.83
N PHE A 34 -8.75 10.71 -5.52
CA PHE A 34 -10.20 10.61 -5.55
C PHE A 34 -10.72 11.13 -6.87
N THR A 35 -11.62 10.39 -7.51
CA THR A 35 -12.35 10.81 -8.72
C THR A 35 -13.84 10.63 -8.50
N LEU A 36 -14.63 11.56 -8.99
CA LEU A 36 -16.08 11.62 -8.82
C LEU A 36 -16.73 11.87 -10.18
N ASN A 37 -17.75 11.08 -10.48
CA ASN A 37 -18.59 11.32 -11.64
C ASN A 37 -19.61 12.44 -11.31
N PRO A 38 -19.57 13.59 -12.02
CA PRO A 38 -20.41 14.74 -11.70
C PRO A 38 -21.91 14.53 -11.92
N SER A 39 -22.33 13.51 -12.69
CA SER A 39 -23.75 13.25 -12.98
C SER A 39 -24.32 12.08 -12.18
N SER A 40 -23.50 11.12 -11.76
CA SER A 40 -23.97 9.94 -11.02
C SER A 40 -23.59 9.93 -9.53
N GLY A 41 -22.67 10.79 -9.09
CA GLY A 41 -22.12 10.76 -7.73
C GLY A 41 -21.28 9.51 -7.42
N THR A 42 -21.00 8.68 -8.44
CA THR A 42 -20.11 7.51 -8.29
C THR A 42 -18.67 7.98 -8.15
N TRP A 43 -17.94 7.43 -7.19
CA TRP A 43 -16.55 7.81 -6.96
C TRP A 43 -15.63 6.60 -6.89
N THR A 44 -14.36 6.84 -7.22
CA THR A 44 -13.27 5.88 -7.07
C THR A 44 -12.13 6.57 -6.35
N TYR A 45 -11.63 5.93 -5.30
CA TYR A 45 -10.35 6.28 -4.70
C TYR A 45 -9.29 5.30 -5.22
N THR A 46 -8.17 5.81 -5.71
CA THR A 46 -7.06 5.03 -6.27
C THR A 46 -5.80 5.29 -5.47
N LEU A 47 -5.33 4.28 -4.73
CA LEU A 47 -4.07 4.32 -4.00
C LEU A 47 -2.88 4.53 -4.95
N ASP A 48 -1.98 5.42 -4.57
CA ASP A 48 -0.71 5.67 -5.26
C ASP A 48 0.41 4.88 -4.60
N SER A 49 0.98 3.92 -5.34
CA SER A 49 2.09 3.07 -4.92
C SER A 49 3.37 3.80 -4.53
N GLN A 50 3.50 5.12 -4.73
CA GLN A 50 4.66 5.85 -4.23
C GLN A 50 4.52 6.31 -2.78
N HIS A 51 3.29 6.35 -2.25
CA HIS A 51 2.98 7.04 -1.01
C HIS A 51 2.50 6.14 0.13
N HIS A 52 2.39 4.82 -0.09
CA HIS A 52 1.91 3.87 0.93
C HIS A 52 2.81 2.65 1.15
N GLN A 53 3.91 2.53 0.41
CA GLN A 53 4.77 1.33 0.47
C GLN A 53 5.59 1.24 1.75
N ASP A 54 5.72 2.34 2.48
CA ASP A 54 6.42 2.38 3.76
C ASP A 54 5.49 2.18 4.97
N LEU A 55 4.17 2.09 4.77
CA LEU A 55 3.21 1.91 5.87
C LEU A 55 3.37 0.55 6.52
N ALA A 56 3.55 0.53 7.84
CA ALA A 56 3.68 -0.70 8.59
C ALA A 56 2.38 -1.52 8.59
N VAL A 57 2.50 -2.83 8.80
CA VAL A 57 1.34 -3.73 8.88
C VAL A 57 0.31 -3.26 9.91
N GLY A 58 -0.92 -3.05 9.45
CA GLY A 58 -2.03 -2.61 10.30
C GLY A 58 -1.97 -1.14 10.74
N GLU A 59 -0.98 -0.37 10.30
CA GLU A 59 -1.01 1.09 10.39
C GLU A 59 -2.19 1.62 9.59
N LYS A 60 -2.88 2.64 10.13
CA LYS A 60 -4.10 3.18 9.55
C LYS A 60 -4.01 4.69 9.41
N HIS A 61 -4.33 5.16 8.22
CA HIS A 61 -4.47 6.57 7.91
C HIS A 61 -5.85 6.85 7.34
N THR A 62 -6.42 8.00 7.68
CA THR A 62 -7.76 8.38 7.23
C THR A 62 -7.69 9.62 6.35
N GLU A 63 -8.29 9.54 5.18
CA GLU A 63 -8.47 10.66 4.27
C GLU A 63 -9.94 11.03 4.19
N THR A 64 -10.21 12.33 4.20
CA THR A 64 -11.56 12.90 4.15
C THR A 64 -11.67 13.82 2.96
N MET A 65 -12.63 13.53 2.09
CA MET A 65 -12.95 14.31 0.91
C MET A 65 -14.33 14.95 1.08
N LEU A 66 -14.46 16.21 0.70
CA LEU A 66 -15.74 16.93 0.72
C LEU A 66 -16.37 16.88 -0.66
N VAL A 67 -17.52 16.21 -0.76
CA VAL A 67 -18.33 16.15 -1.98
C VAL A 67 -19.49 17.12 -1.83
N THR A 68 -19.64 18.04 -2.78
CA THR A 68 -20.76 18.97 -2.85
C THR A 68 -21.66 18.60 -4.02
N VAL A 69 -22.94 18.45 -3.73
CA VAL A 69 -24.01 18.31 -4.73
C VAL A 69 -24.76 19.63 -4.85
N LYS A 70 -25.10 20.02 -6.07
CA LYS A 70 -25.85 21.23 -6.39
C LYS A 70 -27.00 20.91 -7.35
N ASP A 71 -28.16 21.49 -7.14
CA ASP A 71 -29.30 21.43 -8.07
C ASP A 71 -29.15 22.46 -9.21
N GLU A 72 -30.09 22.44 -10.17
CA GLU A 72 -30.14 23.40 -11.27
C GLU A 72 -30.49 24.83 -10.84
N HIS A 73 -31.05 25.01 -9.64
CA HIS A 73 -31.55 26.28 -9.12
C HIS A 73 -30.56 27.01 -8.21
N GLY A 74 -29.47 26.37 -7.82
CA GLY A 74 -28.42 26.96 -7.01
C GLY A 74 -28.28 26.38 -5.60
N ALA A 75 -29.23 25.57 -5.12
CA ALA A 75 -29.16 24.97 -3.79
C ALA A 75 -28.07 23.90 -3.77
N SER A 76 -27.39 23.76 -2.63
CA SER A 76 -26.29 22.80 -2.50
C SER A 76 -26.25 22.16 -1.11
N THR A 77 -25.68 20.96 -1.06
CA THR A 77 -25.37 20.22 0.17
C THR A 77 -23.99 19.60 0.04
N THR A 78 -23.25 19.55 1.14
CA THR A 78 -21.92 18.95 1.20
C THR A 78 -21.92 17.73 2.13
N GLN A 79 -21.27 16.65 1.70
CA GLN A 79 -21.06 15.43 2.47
C GLN A 79 -19.58 15.06 2.53
N GLN A 80 -19.16 14.49 3.66
CA GLN A 80 -17.83 13.89 3.81
C GLN A 80 -17.82 12.45 3.28
N VAL A 81 -16.81 12.15 2.47
CA VAL A 81 -16.42 10.79 2.10
C VAL A 81 -15.11 10.47 2.81
N THR A 82 -15.11 9.40 3.59
CA THR A 82 -13.93 8.96 4.35
C THR A 82 -13.36 7.67 3.76
N VAL A 83 -12.06 7.66 3.53
CA VAL A 83 -11.28 6.49 3.10
C VAL A 83 -10.25 6.16 4.17
N GLU A 84 -10.23 4.91 4.62
CA GLU A 84 -9.18 4.39 5.51
C GLU A 84 -8.16 3.63 4.66
N VAL A 85 -6.90 4.06 4.73
CA VAL A 85 -5.75 3.38 4.13
C VAL A 85 -5.11 2.55 5.23
N THR A 86 -4.97 1.24 4.99
CA THR A 86 -4.34 0.31 5.94
C THR A 86 -3.05 -0.25 5.33
N GLY A 87 -1.94 -0.13 6.05
CA GLY A 87 -0.65 -0.70 5.65
C GLY A 87 -0.65 -2.22 5.68
N THR A 88 0.09 -2.81 4.76
CA THR A 88 0.32 -4.27 4.66
C THR A 88 1.66 -4.66 5.27
N ASN A 89 1.92 -5.96 5.40
CA ASN A 89 3.27 -6.44 5.71
C ASN A 89 3.96 -6.80 4.41
N ASP A 90 4.91 -5.99 3.97
CA ASP A 90 5.73 -6.32 2.82
C ASP A 90 6.79 -7.38 3.15
N ARG A 91 7.30 -8.06 2.12
CA ARG A 91 8.29 -9.11 2.34
C ARG A 91 9.69 -8.50 2.39
N PRO A 92 10.54 -8.93 3.33
CA PRO A 92 11.92 -8.48 3.35
C PRO A 92 12.69 -9.01 2.14
N VAL A 93 13.67 -8.23 1.71
CA VAL A 93 14.54 -8.50 0.55
C VAL A 93 15.98 -8.62 1.02
N ILE A 94 16.64 -9.73 0.66
CA ILE A 94 18.09 -9.89 0.90
C ILE A 94 18.85 -8.99 -0.07
N THR A 95 19.72 -8.15 0.46
CA THR A 95 20.52 -7.17 -0.30
C THR A 95 21.98 -7.60 -0.44
N SER A 96 22.48 -8.48 0.43
CA SER A 96 23.80 -9.09 0.26
C SER A 96 23.80 -10.08 -0.91
N GLN A 97 24.90 -10.12 -1.65
CA GLN A 97 25.10 -11.17 -2.67
C GLN A 97 25.29 -12.55 -2.05
N ALA A 98 25.19 -13.60 -2.88
CA ALA A 98 25.55 -14.95 -2.47
C ALA A 98 26.99 -14.99 -1.96
N GLN A 99 27.19 -15.61 -0.80
CA GLN A 99 28.50 -15.67 -0.14
C GLN A 99 29.08 -17.06 -0.27
N THR A 100 30.31 -17.13 -0.78
CA THR A 100 31.10 -18.36 -0.86
C THR A 100 32.43 -18.14 -0.18
N SER A 101 32.90 -19.12 0.58
CA SER A 101 34.20 -19.08 1.23
C SER A 101 34.78 -20.48 1.35
N SER A 102 36.10 -20.57 1.37
CA SER A 102 36.84 -21.82 1.61
C SER A 102 37.63 -21.69 2.90
N VAL A 103 37.67 -22.78 3.66
CA VAL A 103 38.58 -22.97 4.79
C VAL A 103 39.55 -24.09 4.42
N LYS A 104 40.72 -24.08 5.06
CA LYS A 104 41.75 -25.09 4.86
C LYS A 104 42.32 -25.48 6.22
N GLU A 105 42.40 -26.78 6.45
CA GLU A 105 43.04 -27.33 7.64
C GLU A 105 44.46 -26.80 7.79
N ASP A 106 44.84 -26.48 9.02
CA ASP A 106 46.16 -25.95 9.39
C ASP A 106 46.58 -24.65 8.66
N ASP A 107 45.60 -23.91 8.13
CA ASP A 107 45.84 -22.68 7.37
C ASP A 107 44.73 -21.65 7.68
N VAL A 108 43.65 -21.65 6.91
CA VAL A 108 42.50 -20.74 7.11
C VAL A 108 41.38 -21.49 7.81
N LEU A 109 41.32 -21.35 9.14
CA LEU A 109 40.40 -22.12 9.99
C LEU A 109 39.00 -21.52 10.14
N PHE A 110 38.75 -20.32 9.60
CA PHE A 110 37.44 -19.67 9.69
C PHE A 110 37.09 -18.93 8.40
N ALA A 111 35.82 -18.97 8.06
CA ALA A 111 35.19 -18.08 7.08
C ALA A 111 34.21 -17.17 7.80
N ARG A 112 34.08 -15.93 7.32
CA ARG A 112 33.11 -14.95 7.85
C ARG A 112 32.32 -14.39 6.68
N GLY A 113 31.06 -14.13 6.93
CA GLY A 113 30.15 -13.49 6.01
C GLY A 113 29.13 -12.68 6.79
N GLN A 114 28.41 -11.83 6.07
CA GLN A 114 27.30 -11.06 6.63
C GLN A 114 26.16 -11.10 5.64
N VAL A 115 25.01 -11.60 6.08
CA VAL A 115 23.77 -11.47 5.32
C VAL A 115 23.12 -10.15 5.71
N THR A 116 22.78 -9.33 4.72
CA THR A 116 22.03 -8.10 4.91
C THR A 116 20.70 -8.20 4.19
N ALA A 117 19.65 -7.68 4.80
CA ALA A 117 18.33 -7.56 4.22
C ALA A 117 17.69 -6.25 4.65
N THR A 118 16.68 -5.83 3.88
CA THR A 118 15.87 -4.64 4.14
C THR A 118 14.40 -5.01 4.02
N ASP A 119 13.57 -4.25 4.72
CA ASP A 119 12.13 -4.20 4.48
C ASP A 119 11.76 -2.76 4.12
N VAL A 120 10.71 -2.59 3.33
CA VAL A 120 10.22 -1.26 2.95
C VAL A 120 9.32 -0.67 4.04
N ASP A 121 8.66 -1.51 4.82
CA ASP A 121 7.80 -1.10 5.93
C ASP A 121 8.62 -0.34 6.99
N HIS A 122 8.15 0.84 7.40
CA HIS A 122 8.81 1.57 8.47
C HIS A 122 8.66 0.82 9.80
N GLY A 123 9.69 0.92 10.63
CA GLY A 123 9.73 0.19 11.90
C GLY A 123 9.87 -1.33 11.75
N ALA A 124 10.08 -1.87 10.55
CA ALA A 124 10.27 -3.30 10.34
C ALA A 124 11.44 -3.87 11.16
N VAL A 125 11.20 -5.03 11.77
CA VAL A 125 12.19 -5.77 12.55
C VAL A 125 12.48 -7.09 11.87
N LEU A 126 13.73 -7.25 11.40
CA LEU A 126 14.16 -8.44 10.68
C LEU A 126 14.71 -9.51 11.62
N THR A 127 14.20 -10.73 11.48
CA THR A 127 14.69 -11.92 12.20
C THR A 127 15.44 -12.85 11.25
N TYR A 128 16.66 -13.23 11.62
CA TYR A 128 17.51 -14.11 10.83
C TYR A 128 17.59 -15.50 11.49
N THR A 129 17.34 -16.55 10.72
CA THR A 129 17.44 -17.95 11.19
C THR A 129 18.35 -18.74 10.26
N LEU A 130 19.14 -19.65 10.84
CA LEU A 130 20.01 -20.55 10.09
C LEU A 130 19.36 -21.93 9.98
N ILE A 131 19.23 -22.44 8.76
CA ILE A 131 18.84 -23.82 8.49
C ILE A 131 20.01 -24.51 7.78
N ILE A 132 20.56 -25.54 8.40
CA ILE A 132 21.67 -26.30 7.81
C ILE A 132 21.10 -27.42 6.94
N SER A 133 21.25 -27.31 5.62
CA SER A 133 21.10 -28.46 4.72
C SER A 133 22.40 -29.26 4.72
N LYS A 134 22.39 -30.51 5.22
CA LYS A 134 23.57 -31.38 5.14
C LYS A 134 23.89 -31.68 3.67
N ALA A 135 25.10 -31.35 3.24
CA ALA A 135 25.66 -31.89 2.01
C ALA A 135 26.08 -33.35 2.27
N SER A 136 25.58 -34.28 1.45
CA SER A 136 26.03 -35.67 1.47
C SER A 136 27.43 -35.73 0.85
N MET A 137 28.46 -35.89 1.68
CA MET A 137 29.81 -36.15 1.18
C MET A 137 29.88 -37.61 0.73
N VAL A 138 30.06 -37.84 -0.58
CA VAL A 138 30.44 -39.15 -1.10
C VAL A 138 31.95 -39.26 -0.92
N HIS A 139 32.39 -40.13 -0.01
CA HIS A 139 33.79 -40.54 0.07
C HIS A 139 34.05 -41.56 -1.05
N SER A 140 34.90 -41.25 -2.02
CA SER A 140 35.52 -42.27 -2.87
C SER A 140 36.82 -42.73 -2.21
N PRO A 141 37.09 -44.06 -2.18
CA PRO A 141 38.24 -44.67 -1.50
C PRO A 141 39.59 -44.36 -2.16
#